data_AF-A0A7Y6MDH8-F1
#
_entry.id   AF-A0A7Y6MDH8-F1
#
_cell.length_a   1.000
_cell.length_b   1.000
_cell.length_c   1.000
_cell.angle_alpha   90.00
_cell.angle_beta   90.00
_cell.angle_gamma   90.00
#
_symmetry.space_group_name_H-M   'P 1'
#
loop_
_entity.id
_entity.type
_entity.pdbx_description
1 polymer ?
#
loop_
_entity_poly.entity_id
_entity_poly.type
_entity_poly.pdbx_seq_one_letter_code
_entity_poly.pdbx_strand_id
1 'polypeptide(L)'
;MVRQTLQRADGSLLLVDPKTDRSRRTVPVPEPTLAALRKHRRAQAAEQLAAGERWKDHGLVFSTSIGTPLEPGNLSTRWRTARAEAGLDWLRLHDLRHACASYLLACGASP
;
A
#
# COMPACT_ATOMS: atom_id res chain seq x y z
N MET A 1 -5.57 1.15 11.60
CA MET A 1 -6.75 2.01 11.32
C MET A 1 -6.61 2.54 9.90
N VAL A 2 -7.54 2.21 9.00
CA VAL A 2 -7.60 2.82 7.65
C VAL A 2 -8.24 4.19 7.81
N ARG A 3 -7.47 5.26 7.58
CA ARG A 3 -7.90 6.64 7.83
C ARG A 3 -8.45 7.32 6.58
N GLN A 4 -7.98 6.94 5.41
CA GLN A 4 -8.32 7.56 4.13
C GLN A 4 -8.35 6.48 3.05
N THR A 5 -9.15 6.69 2.00
CA THR A 5 -9.11 5.92 0.77
C THR A 5 -8.80 6.84 -0.39
N LEU A 6 -8.05 6.34 -1.37
CA LEU A 6 -7.77 7.05 -2.60
C LEU A 6 -8.87 6.75 -3.61
N GLN A 7 -9.55 7.77 -4.11
CA GLN A 7 -10.54 7.65 -5.18
C GLN A 7 -10.16 8.53 -6.36
N ARG A 8 -10.51 8.09 -7.55
CA ARG A 8 -10.37 8.90 -8.76
C ARG A 8 -11.70 9.61 -9.02
N ALA A 9 -11.68 10.93 -9.04
CA ALA A 9 -12.83 11.78 -9.37
C ALA A 9 -12.37 12.89 -10.32
N ASP A 10 -13.09 13.07 -11.43
CA ASP A 10 -12.87 14.13 -12.42
C ASP A 10 -11.41 14.30 -12.88
N GLY A 11 -10.72 13.18 -13.13
CA GLY A 11 -9.33 13.18 -13.60
C GLY A 11 -8.26 13.39 -12.52
N SER A 12 -8.65 13.54 -11.25
CA SER A 12 -7.75 13.75 -10.12
C SER A 12 -7.85 12.63 -9.07
N LEU A 13 -6.77 12.43 -8.30
CA LEU A 13 -6.74 11.51 -7.16
C LEU A 13 -7.11 12.27 -5.88
N LEU A 14 -8.25 11.93 -5.30
CA LEU A 14 -8.73 12.50 -4.06
C LEU A 14 -8.54 11.51 -2.90
N LEU A 15 -7.95 11.99 -1.81
CA LEU A 15 -8.00 11.30 -0.52
C LEU A 15 -9.35 11.63 0.12
N VAL A 16 -10.20 10.62 0.25
CA VAL A 16 -11.53 10.74 0.85
C VAL A 16 -11.63 9.86 2.08
N ASP A 17 -12.44 10.27 3.04
CA ASP A 17 -12.68 9.48 4.23
C ASP A 17 -13.46 8.20 3.89
N PRO A 18 -13.13 7.05 4.52
CA PRO A 18 -13.85 5.82 4.27
C PRO A 18 -15.33 5.96 4.66
N LYS A 19 -16.21 5.59 3.72
CA LYS A 19 -17.67 5.83 3.74
C LYS A 19 -18.42 5.17 4.91
N THR A 20 -17.80 4.28 5.69
CA THR A 20 -18.43 3.57 6.82
C THR A 20 -17.45 3.20 7.95
N ASP A 21 -17.93 3.31 9.19
CA ASP A 21 -17.16 3.02 10.42
C ASP A 21 -16.77 1.54 10.56
N ARG A 22 -17.56 0.63 9.95
CA ARG A 22 -17.32 -0.83 9.88
C ARG A 22 -16.00 -1.23 9.18
N SER A 23 -15.37 -0.33 8.43
CA SER A 23 -14.10 -0.60 7.75
C SER A 23 -12.87 -0.52 8.67
N ARG A 24 -13.05 -0.02 9.90
CA ARG A 24 -11.99 0.14 10.89
C ARG A 24 -11.80 -1.14 11.68
N ARG A 25 -10.75 -1.89 11.32
CA ARG A 25 -10.30 -3.06 12.08
C ARG A 25 -8.82 -2.99 12.40
N THR A 26 -8.44 -3.52 13.55
CA THR A 26 -7.05 -3.88 13.83
C THR A 26 -6.78 -5.22 13.15
N VAL A 27 -5.68 -5.30 12.40
CA VAL A 27 -5.27 -6.54 11.73
C VAL A 27 -3.93 -6.94 12.35
N PRO A 28 -3.73 -8.21 12.74
CA PRO A 28 -2.41 -8.68 13.13
C PRO A 28 -1.45 -8.47 11.96
N VAL A 29 -0.33 -7.80 12.23
CA VAL A 29 0.71 -7.55 11.24
C VAL A 29 1.86 -8.50 11.54
N PRO A 30 2.12 -9.51 10.68
CA PRO A 30 3.24 -10.41 10.87
C PRO A 30 4.58 -9.66 10.87
N GLU A 31 5.56 -10.16 11.61
CA GLU A 31 6.90 -9.56 11.68
C GLU A 31 7.56 -9.31 10.30
N PRO A 32 7.49 -10.23 9.32
CA PRO A 32 8.02 -9.96 7.98
C PRO A 32 7.40 -8.71 7.32
N THR A 33 6.10 -8.48 7.52
CA THR A 33 5.41 -7.29 7.03
C THR A 33 5.88 -6.04 7.77
N LEU A 34 6.06 -6.12 9.09
CA LEU A 34 6.54 -5.00 9.89
C LEU A 34 7.98 -4.60 9.52
N ALA A 35 8.85 -5.58 9.28
CA ALA A 35 10.21 -5.36 8.79
C ALA A 35 10.22 -4.66 7.43
N ALA A 36 9.37 -5.10 6.50
CA ALA A 36 9.22 -4.47 5.19
C ALA A 36 8.74 -3.02 5.30
N LEU A 37 7.75 -2.74 6.16
CA LEU A 37 7.26 -1.37 6.39
C LEU A 37 8.32 -0.47 7.04
N ARG A 38 9.14 -0.98 7.95
CA ARG A 38 10.27 -0.24 8.54
C ARG A 38 11.32 0.10 7.47
N LYS A 39 11.66 -0.84 6.60
CA LYS A 39 12.58 -0.61 5.46
C LYS A 39 12.01 0.47 4.53
N HIS A 40 10.72 0.36 4.19
CA HIS A 40 10.02 1.33 3.36
C HIS A 40 10.04 2.74 3.97
N ARG A 41 9.74 2.87 5.28
CA ARG A 41 9.80 4.17 5.98
C ARG A 41 11.17 4.83 5.90
N ARG A 42 12.26 4.04 5.96
CA ARG A 42 13.63 4.58 5.81
C ARG A 42 13.89 5.10 4.39
N ALA A 43 13.44 4.37 3.38
CA ALA A 43 13.53 4.81 1.99
C ALA A 43 12.73 6.09 1.74
N GLN A 44 11.50 6.16 2.24
CA GLN A 44 10.65 7.34 2.13
C GLN A 44 11.26 8.57 2.80
N ALA A 45 11.90 8.41 3.97
CA ALA A 45 12.60 9.51 4.62
C ALA A 45 13.77 10.05 3.77
N ALA A 46 14.48 9.17 3.05
CA ALA A 46 15.51 9.58 2.10
C ALA A 46 14.90 10.30 0.88
N GLU A 47 13.77 9.81 0.35
CA GLU A 47 13.04 10.48 -0.74
C GLU A 47 12.54 11.86 -0.31
N GLN A 48 12.02 12.00 0.91
CA GLN A 48 11.59 13.27 1.47
C GLN A 48 12.75 14.28 1.55
N LEU A 49 13.90 13.84 2.04
CA LEU A 49 15.10 14.69 2.09
C LEU A 49 15.55 15.11 0.68
N ALA A 50 15.51 14.19 -0.29
CA ALA A 50 15.88 14.46 -1.68
C ALA A 50 14.87 15.36 -2.41
N ALA A 51 13.59 15.30 -2.05
CA ALA A 51 12.54 16.12 -2.65
C ALA A 51 12.58 17.57 -2.16
N GLY A 52 13.03 17.79 -0.91
CA GLY A 52 13.10 19.12 -0.29
C GLY A 52 11.73 19.80 -0.28
N GLU A 53 11.68 21.05 -0.74
CA GLU A 53 10.44 21.85 -0.82
C GLU A 53 9.36 21.25 -1.73
N ARG A 54 9.72 20.33 -2.64
CA ARG A 54 8.75 19.65 -3.50
C ARG A 54 7.97 18.56 -2.77
N TRP A 55 8.40 18.18 -1.56
CA TRP A 55 7.71 17.18 -0.76
C TRP A 55 6.33 17.66 -0.34
N LYS A 56 5.29 16.87 -0.67
CA LYS A 56 3.91 17.12 -0.24
C LYS A 56 3.54 16.13 0.85
N ASP A 57 3.50 16.59 2.09
CA ASP A 57 3.16 15.72 3.22
C ASP A 57 1.65 15.49 3.30
N HIS A 58 1.24 14.27 2.94
CA HIS A 58 -0.12 13.78 3.07
C HIS A 58 -0.25 12.68 4.14
N GLY A 59 0.81 12.42 4.94
CA GLY A 59 0.82 11.35 5.93
C GLY A 59 0.71 9.93 5.34
N LEU A 60 1.04 9.76 4.05
CA LEU A 60 0.89 8.50 3.34
C LEU A 60 2.03 7.53 3.67
N VAL A 61 1.67 6.27 3.95
CA VAL A 61 2.66 5.19 4.10
C VAL A 61 3.32 4.88 2.76
N PHE A 62 2.56 4.86 1.66
CA PHE A 62 3.08 4.67 0.30
C PHE A 62 2.77 5.92 -0.52
N SER A 63 3.82 6.62 -0.94
CA SER A 63 3.74 7.83 -1.74
C SER A 63 4.61 7.72 -3.00
N THR A 64 4.49 8.68 -3.90
CA THR A 64 5.55 8.96 -4.88
C THR A 64 6.80 9.50 -4.16
N SER A 65 7.88 9.66 -4.91
CA SER A 65 9.13 10.27 -4.42
C SER A 65 9.00 11.75 -4.00
N ILE A 66 7.84 12.38 -4.26
CA ILE A 66 7.53 13.76 -3.84
C ILE A 66 6.37 13.82 -2.85
N GLY A 67 5.98 12.69 -2.24
CA GLY A 67 4.95 12.64 -1.19
C GLY A 67 3.51 12.58 -1.69
N THR A 68 3.27 12.71 -3.01
CA THR A 68 1.91 12.62 -3.58
C THR A 68 1.35 11.18 -3.58
N PRO A 69 0.03 11.01 -3.68
CA PRO A 69 -0.57 9.69 -3.84
C PRO A 69 -0.04 8.93 -5.07
N LEU A 70 0.10 7.61 -4.94
CA LEU A 70 0.40 6.74 -6.07
C LEU A 70 -0.83 6.57 -6.96
N GLU A 71 -0.67 6.79 -8.26
CA GLU A 71 -1.71 6.48 -9.24
C GLU A 71 -1.97 4.96 -9.26
N PRO A 72 -3.22 4.50 -9.10
CA PRO A 72 -3.56 3.07 -9.12
C PRO A 72 -3.09 2.34 -10.37
N GLY A 73 -3.12 2.99 -11.54
CA GLY A 73 -2.61 2.44 -12.79
C GLY A 73 -1.10 2.13 -12.76
N ASN A 74 -0.32 2.96 -12.06
CA ASN A 74 1.12 2.75 -11.88
C ASN A 74 1.39 1.55 -10.97
N LEU A 75 0.60 1.39 -9.91
CA LEU A 75 0.69 0.20 -9.05
C LEU A 75 0.41 -1.08 -9.83
N SER A 76 -0.67 -1.11 -10.62
CA SER A 76 -1.01 -2.26 -11.47
C SER A 76 0.08 -2.58 -12.48
N THR A 77 0.72 -1.56 -13.06
CA THR A 77 1.82 -1.75 -14.00
C THR A 77 3.06 -2.30 -13.31
N ARG A 78 3.47 -1.72 -12.17
CA ARG A 78 4.60 -2.22 -11.38
C ARG A 78 4.37 -3.64 -10.91
N TRP A 79 3.15 -3.98 -10.49
CA TRP A 79 2.79 -5.35 -10.14
C TRP A 79 2.97 -6.31 -11.32
N ARG A 80 2.49 -5.93 -12.51
CA ARG A 80 2.62 -6.74 -13.73
C ARG A 80 4.09 -7.00 -14.09
N THR A 81 4.95 -5.99 -13.94
CA THR A 81 6.40 -6.17 -14.15
C THR A 81 6.99 -7.11 -13.11
N ALA A 82 6.75 -6.86 -11.82
CA ALA A 82 7.33 -7.66 -10.73
C ALA A 82 6.91 -9.13 -10.79
N ARG A 83 5.65 -9.43 -11.11
CA ARG A 83 5.18 -10.81 -11.24
C ARG A 83 5.76 -11.51 -12.48
N ALA A 84 5.96 -10.79 -13.58
CA ALA A 84 6.56 -11.36 -14.79
C ALA A 84 8.03 -11.73 -14.54
N GLU A 85 8.78 -10.85 -13.88
CA GLU A 85 10.16 -11.11 -13.44
C GLU A 85 10.26 -12.31 -12.48
N ALA A 86 9.22 -12.54 -11.67
CA ALA A 86 9.13 -13.69 -10.78
C ALA A 86 8.58 -14.97 -11.45
N GLY A 87 8.20 -14.94 -12.74
CA GLY A 87 7.57 -16.08 -13.43
C GLY A 87 6.12 -16.37 -12.98
N LEU A 88 5.44 -15.38 -12.41
CA LEU A 88 4.10 -15.47 -11.80
C LEU A 88 3.03 -14.72 -12.60
N ASP A 89 3.03 -14.85 -13.92
CA ASP A 89 2.09 -14.15 -14.81
C ASP A 89 0.61 -14.53 -14.62
N TRP A 90 0.32 -15.58 -13.88
CA TRP A 90 -1.03 -15.96 -13.51
C TRP A 90 -1.53 -15.21 -12.24
N LEU A 91 -0.63 -14.68 -11.42
CA LEU A 91 -0.96 -14.11 -10.12
C LEU A 91 -1.49 -12.67 -10.24
N ARG A 92 -2.71 -12.43 -9.76
CA ARG A 92 -3.32 -11.10 -9.72
C ARG A 92 -3.04 -10.43 -8.38
N LEU A 93 -3.05 -9.10 -8.36
CA LEU A 93 -2.78 -8.35 -7.14
C LEU A 93 -3.81 -8.65 -6.03
N HIS A 94 -5.08 -8.92 -6.39
CA HIS A 94 -6.11 -9.28 -5.42
C HIS A 94 -5.93 -10.68 -4.83
N ASP A 95 -5.26 -11.59 -5.52
CA ASP A 95 -4.99 -12.94 -5.01
C ASP A 95 -4.10 -12.89 -3.77
N LEU A 96 -3.23 -11.86 -3.66
CA LEU A 96 -2.44 -11.62 -2.46
C LEU A 96 -3.30 -11.42 -1.21
N ARG A 97 -4.49 -10.84 -1.34
CA ARG A 97 -5.40 -10.66 -0.20
C ARG A 97 -5.94 -12.00 0.28
N HIS A 98 -6.26 -12.90 -0.65
CA HIS A 98 -6.67 -14.27 -0.32
C HIS A 98 -5.52 -15.06 0.29
N ALA A 99 -4.32 -14.98 -0.31
CA ALA A 99 -3.12 -15.62 0.22
C ALA A 99 -2.77 -15.11 1.64
N CYS A 100 -2.92 -13.82 1.90
CA CYS A 100 -2.72 -13.23 3.22
C CYS A 100 -3.73 -13.77 4.25
N ALA A 101 -5.01 -13.92 3.89
CA ALA A 101 -5.98 -14.54 4.78
C ALA A 101 -5.58 -15.98 5.14
N SER A 102 -5.21 -16.79 4.14
CA SER A 102 -4.71 -18.15 4.36
C SER A 102 -3.45 -18.19 5.22
N TYR A 103 -2.50 -17.27 5.00
CA TYR A 103 -1.27 -17.18 5.78
C TYR A 103 -1.55 -16.79 7.23
N LEU A 104 -2.42 -15.80 7.47
CA LEU A 104 -2.79 -15.38 8.82
C LEU A 104 -3.51 -16.50 9.58
N LEU A 105 -4.40 -17.26 8.92
CA LEU A 105 -5.01 -18.46 9.50
C LEU A 105 -3.95 -19.51 9.86
N ALA A 106 -2.98 -19.74 8.97
CA ALA A 106 -1.86 -20.66 9.24
C ALA A 106 -0.97 -20.19 10.41
N CYS A 107 -0.88 -18.87 10.64
CA CYS A 107 -0.21 -18.28 11.80
C CYS A 107 -1.09 -18.21 13.07
N GLY A 108 -2.26 -18.83 13.07
CA GLY A 108 -3.13 -18.93 14.25
C GLY A 108 -4.05 -17.71 14.48
N ALA A 109 -4.25 -16.86 13.48
CA ALA A 109 -5.26 -15.80 13.58
C ALA A 109 -6.66 -16.43 13.62
N SER A 110 -7.50 -15.97 14.55
CA SER A 110 -8.91 -16.39 14.61
C SER A 110 -9.72 -15.81 13.44
N PRO A 111 -10.69 -16.56 12.87
CA PRO A 111 -11.57 -16.08 11.79
C PRO A 111 -12.39 -14.84 12.12
#